data_AF-A0A945RX04-F1
#
_entry.id   AF-A0A945RX04-F1
#
_cell.length_a   1.000
_cell.length_b   1.000
_cell.length_c   1.000
_cell.angle_alpha   90.00
_cell.angle_beta   90.00
_cell.angle_gamma   90.00
#
_symmetry.space_group_name_H-M   'P 1'
#
loop_
_entity.id
_entity.type
_entity.pdbx_description
1 polymer ?
#
loop_
_entity_poly.entity_id
_entity_poly.type
_entity_poly.pdbx_seq_one_letter_code
_entity_poly.pdbx_strand_id
1 'polypeptide(L)'
;MMESDTQPELTPELTEILRRYVANQEAEQRLREEKKELQAELKQALQSMQGRFWYPTVDGVVLKVSHSRTDNVVYDDDALRQRLGDRFATVARADLKKMRKNMARVEPCLTPILDIVGSVDRDRVKTAVENGTVRPEEFRGAFRKETVVRVAVGRQRPDDDAPAQ
;
A
#
# COMPACT_ATOMS: atom_id res chain seq x y z
N MET A 1 -12.87 27.04 -17.60
CA MET A 1 -12.43 26.50 -18.90
C MET A 1 -12.49 25.01 -18.78
N MET A 2 -13.41 24.36 -19.50
CA MET A 2 -13.41 22.90 -19.59
C MET A 2 -12.21 22.54 -20.46
N GLU A 3 -11.18 21.92 -19.88
CA GLU A 3 -10.19 21.21 -20.69
C GLU A 3 -10.97 20.16 -21.47
N SER A 4 -11.07 20.34 -22.78
CA SER A 4 -11.64 19.34 -23.65
C SER A 4 -10.81 18.07 -23.46
N ASP A 5 -11.45 16.94 -23.11
CA ASP A 5 -10.84 15.61 -23.02
C ASP A 5 -10.45 15.13 -24.43
N THR A 6 -9.57 15.87 -25.10
CA THR A 6 -9.03 15.49 -26.39
C THR A 6 -7.98 14.43 -26.13
N GLN A 7 -8.32 13.18 -26.47
CA GLN A 7 -7.39 12.07 -26.42
C GLN A 7 -6.15 12.44 -27.26
N PRO A 8 -4.94 12.35 -26.70
CA PRO A 8 -3.73 12.68 -27.44
C PRO A 8 -3.57 11.71 -28.61
N GLU A 9 -3.15 12.23 -29.77
CA GLU A 9 -2.81 11.39 -30.90
C GLU A 9 -1.67 10.43 -30.52
N LEU A 10 -1.91 9.14 -30.77
CA LEU A 10 -0.93 8.09 -30.50
C LEU A 10 0.19 8.15 -31.53
N THR A 11 1.30 8.78 -31.17
CA THR A 11 2.52 8.73 -31.99
C THR A 11 3.01 7.27 -32.10
N PRO A 12 3.75 6.93 -33.17
CA PRO A 12 4.36 5.60 -33.30
C PRO A 12 5.25 5.23 -32.10
N GLU A 13 5.97 6.22 -31.55
CA GLU A 13 6.81 6.05 -30.36
C GLU A 13 5.97 5.73 -29.11
N LEU A 14 4.91 6.50 -28.84
CA LEU A 14 4.03 6.27 -27.69
C LEU A 14 3.33 4.91 -27.79
N THR A 15 2.92 4.54 -29.01
CA THR A 15 2.31 3.23 -29.32
C THR A 15 3.26 2.09 -28.98
N GLU A 16 4.54 2.20 -29.37
CA GLU A 16 5.55 1.18 -29.06
C GLU A 16 5.85 1.10 -27.56
N ILE A 17 5.92 2.25 -26.86
CA ILE A 17 6.09 2.28 -25.40
C ILE A 17 4.92 1.56 -24.72
N LEU A 18 3.67 1.88 -25.07
CA LEU A 18 2.48 1.24 -24.49
C LEU A 18 2.42 -0.25 -24.78
N ARG A 19 2.76 -0.66 -26.01
CA ARG A 19 2.84 -2.09 -26.40
C ARG A 19 3.82 -2.85 -25.52
N ARG A 20 5.05 -2.34 -25.37
CA ARG A 20 6.08 -2.95 -24.51
C ARG A 20 5.67 -2.96 -23.05
N TYR A 21 5.05 -1.88 -22.58
CA TYR A 21 4.57 -1.79 -21.21
C TYR A 21 3.52 -2.87 -20.90
N VAL A 22 2.52 -3.05 -21.75
CA VAL A 22 1.48 -4.07 -21.58
C VAL A 22 2.06 -5.49 -21.67
N ALA A 23 2.96 -5.74 -22.63
CA ALA A 23 3.63 -7.04 -22.74
C ALA A 23 4.45 -7.38 -21.47
N ASN A 24 5.13 -6.39 -20.89
CA ASN A 24 5.85 -6.55 -19.64
C ASN A 24 4.90 -6.82 -18.46
N GLN A 25 3.76 -6.12 -18.37
CA GLN A 25 2.76 -6.41 -17.33
C GLN A 25 2.28 -7.85 -17.36
N GLU A 26 2.04 -8.40 -18.56
CA GLU A 26 1.64 -9.80 -18.70
C GLU A 26 2.76 -10.77 -18.31
N ALA A 27 3.99 -10.47 -18.72
CA ALA A 27 5.16 -11.26 -18.34
C ALA A 27 5.39 -11.25 -16.82
N GLU A 28 5.30 -10.08 -16.18
CA GLU A 28 5.40 -9.93 -14.73
C GLU A 28 4.32 -10.72 -13.99
N GLN A 29 3.08 -10.68 -14.50
CA GLN A 29 1.98 -11.43 -13.91
C GLN A 29 2.23 -12.94 -13.99
N ARG A 30 2.67 -13.45 -15.15
CA ARG A 30 3.04 -14.87 -15.31
C ARG A 30 4.18 -15.27 -14.37
N LEU A 31 5.27 -14.50 -14.33
CA LEU A 31 6.40 -14.76 -13.44
C LEU A 31 6.01 -14.71 -11.97
N ARG A 32 5.06 -13.85 -11.60
CA ARG A 32 4.53 -13.76 -10.24
C ARG A 32 3.72 -15.01 -9.87
N GLU A 33 2.93 -15.53 -10.80
CA GLU A 33 2.16 -16.76 -10.63
C GLU A 33 3.09 -17.96 -10.51
N GLU A 34 4.04 -18.12 -11.43
CA GLU A 34 5.05 -19.18 -11.40
C GLU A 34 5.87 -19.16 -10.10
N LYS A 35 6.33 -17.98 -9.69
CA LYS A 35 7.04 -17.83 -8.40
C LYS A 35 6.17 -18.23 -7.21
N LYS A 36 4.87 -17.95 -7.25
CA LYS A 36 3.93 -18.33 -6.19
C LYS A 36 3.74 -19.84 -6.13
N GLU A 37 3.67 -20.51 -7.28
CA GLU A 37 3.60 -21.97 -7.39
C GLU A 37 4.87 -22.62 -6.85
N LEU A 38 6.05 -22.18 -7.30
CA LEU A 38 7.35 -22.65 -6.78
C LEU A 38 7.49 -22.46 -5.28
N GLN A 39 7.00 -21.34 -4.73
CA GLN A 39 6.97 -21.11 -3.29
C GLN A 39 6.04 -22.08 -2.55
N ALA A 40 4.91 -22.47 -3.15
CA ALA A 40 4.00 -23.45 -2.57
C ALA A 40 4.63 -24.85 -2.56
N GLU A 41 5.29 -25.23 -3.64
CA GLU A 41 6.03 -26.49 -3.75
C GLU A 41 7.20 -26.54 -2.73
N LEU A 42 8.00 -25.47 -2.66
CA LEU A 42 9.06 -25.35 -1.64
C LEU A 42 8.48 -25.46 -0.23
N LYS A 43 7.35 -24.80 0.04
CA LYS A 43 6.69 -24.90 1.36
C LYS A 43 6.31 -26.34 1.69
N GLN A 44 5.84 -27.14 0.72
CA GLN A 44 5.51 -28.55 0.92
C GLN A 44 6.77 -29.40 1.14
N ALA A 45 7.79 -29.22 0.32
CA ALA A 45 9.04 -29.97 0.41
C ALA A 45 9.78 -29.73 1.75
N LEU A 46 9.66 -28.52 2.31
CA LEU A 46 10.34 -28.12 3.54
C LEU A 46 9.57 -28.48 4.83
N GLN A 47 8.35 -29.04 4.75
CA GLN A 47 7.48 -29.27 5.93
C GLN A 47 8.09 -30.16 7.00
N SER A 48 8.88 -31.16 6.60
CA SER A 48 9.55 -32.12 7.49
C SER A 48 10.94 -31.66 7.93
N MET A 49 11.45 -30.57 7.35
CA MET A 49 12.81 -30.09 7.61
C MET A 49 12.89 -29.24 8.87
N GLN A 50 13.95 -29.47 9.65
CA GLN A 50 14.25 -28.70 10.86
C GLN A 50 15.20 -27.55 10.57
N GLY A 51 15.10 -26.48 11.37
CA GLY A 51 15.96 -25.31 11.27
C GLY A 51 15.26 -24.11 10.62
N ARG A 52 15.65 -22.91 11.08
CA ARG A 52 15.01 -21.65 10.66
C ARG A 52 15.57 -21.08 9.36
N PHE A 53 16.85 -21.33 9.11
CA PHE A 53 17.59 -20.79 7.98
C PHE A 53 18.45 -21.89 7.38
N TRP A 54 18.48 -21.94 6.05
CA TRP A 54 19.37 -22.80 5.28
C TRP A 54 20.07 -22.01 4.19
N TYR A 55 21.28 -22.44 3.84
CA TYR A 55 22.13 -21.75 2.89
C TYR A 55 22.61 -22.70 1.78
N PRO A 56 21.70 -23.27 0.96
CA PRO A 56 22.09 -24.20 -0.09
C PRO A 56 22.81 -23.45 -1.23
N THR A 57 23.75 -24.13 -1.87
CA THR A 57 24.36 -23.66 -3.13
C THR A 57 23.66 -24.34 -4.29
N VAL A 58 23.11 -23.55 -5.22
CA VAL A 58 22.47 -24.03 -6.46
C VAL A 58 23.14 -23.30 -7.61
N ASP A 59 23.68 -24.04 -8.58
CA ASP A 59 24.38 -23.48 -9.75
C ASP A 59 25.47 -22.44 -9.40
N GLY A 60 26.21 -22.70 -8.31
CA GLY A 60 27.28 -21.82 -7.83
C GLY A 60 26.79 -20.59 -7.05
N VAL A 61 25.49 -20.41 -6.88
CA VAL A 61 24.90 -19.31 -6.09
C VAL A 61 24.50 -19.83 -4.71
N VAL A 62 25.01 -19.19 -3.66
CA VAL A 62 24.57 -19.46 -2.29
C VAL A 62 23.25 -18.73 -2.04
N LEU A 63 22.20 -19.49 -1.78
CA LEU A 63 20.87 -18.96 -1.47
C LEU A 63 20.71 -18.80 0.05
N LYS A 64 19.73 -17.98 0.46
CA LYS A 64 19.25 -17.94 1.84
C LYS A 64 17.78 -18.36 1.87
N VAL A 65 17.51 -19.56 2.34
CA VAL A 65 16.14 -20.07 2.53
C VAL A 65 15.76 -19.83 3.99
N SER A 66 14.65 -19.13 4.21
CA SER A 66 14.09 -18.92 5.56
C SER A 66 12.82 -19.74 5.69
N HIS A 67 12.77 -20.63 6.67
CA HIS A 67 11.62 -21.47 6.97
C HIS A 67 11.32 -21.40 8.45
N SER A 68 10.17 -20.85 8.81
CA SER A 68 9.71 -20.84 10.19
C SER A 68 8.33 -21.47 10.24
N ARG A 69 8.20 -22.49 11.07
CA ARG A 69 6.89 -23.04 11.44
C ARG A 69 6.43 -22.31 12.69
N THR A 70 5.38 -21.52 12.53
CA THR A 70 4.70 -20.85 13.64
C THR A 70 3.22 -21.19 13.55
N ASP A 71 2.62 -21.57 14.66
CA ASP A 71 1.18 -21.76 14.71
C ASP A 71 0.49 -20.41 14.51
N ASN A 72 -0.30 -20.31 13.46
CA ASN A 72 -1.11 -19.14 13.22
C ASN A 72 -2.38 -19.26 14.07
N VAL A 73 -2.34 -18.76 15.30
CA VAL A 73 -3.52 -18.68 16.16
C VAL A 73 -4.36 -17.50 15.71
N VAL A 74 -5.54 -17.80 15.15
CA VAL A 74 -6.53 -16.79 14.76
C VAL A 74 -7.53 -16.65 15.88
N TYR A 75 -7.63 -15.45 16.44
CA TYR A 75 -8.54 -15.15 17.54
C TYR A 75 -9.85 -14.55 17.02
N ASP A 76 -10.97 -14.96 17.63
CA ASP A 76 -12.27 -14.30 17.46
C ASP A 76 -12.35 -13.10 18.40
N ASP A 77 -12.12 -11.91 17.84
CA ASP A 77 -12.09 -10.68 18.61
C ASP A 77 -13.43 -10.34 19.25
N ASP A 78 -14.56 -10.68 18.64
CA ASP A 78 -15.88 -10.34 19.17
C ASP A 78 -16.24 -11.26 20.33
N ALA A 79 -15.96 -12.56 20.21
CA ALA A 79 -16.08 -13.50 21.32
C ALA A 79 -15.13 -13.12 22.48
N LEU A 80 -13.89 -12.71 22.19
CA LEU A 80 -12.94 -12.27 23.21
C LEU A 80 -13.36 -10.97 23.89
N ARG A 81 -13.91 -9.99 23.15
CA ARG A 81 -14.46 -8.76 23.75
C ARG A 81 -15.58 -9.06 24.73
N GLN A 82 -16.50 -9.95 24.37
CA GLN A 82 -17.60 -10.35 25.25
C GLN A 82 -17.10 -11.06 26.53
N ARG A 83 -16.10 -11.92 26.40
CA ARG A 83 -15.58 -12.71 27.54
C ARG A 83 -14.64 -11.92 28.45
N LEU A 84 -13.79 -11.07 27.87
CA LEU A 84 -12.77 -10.32 28.60
C LEU A 84 -13.29 -8.99 29.13
N GLY A 85 -14.32 -8.41 28.50
CA GLY A 85 -14.83 -7.08 28.83
C GLY A 85 -13.69 -6.05 28.78
N ASP A 86 -13.58 -5.24 29.84
CA ASP A 86 -12.57 -4.18 29.95
C ASP A 86 -11.13 -4.71 29.88
N ARG A 87 -10.90 -5.99 30.26
CA ARG A 87 -9.58 -6.61 30.19
C ARG A 87 -9.11 -6.86 28.76
N PHE A 88 -9.99 -6.78 27.76
CA PHE A 88 -9.63 -6.94 26.35
C PHE A 88 -8.49 -5.98 25.95
N ALA A 89 -8.49 -4.76 26.47
CA ALA A 89 -7.46 -3.76 26.17
C ALA A 89 -6.05 -4.17 26.62
N THR A 90 -5.91 -5.08 27.58
CA THR A 90 -4.60 -5.57 28.07
C THR A 90 -3.91 -6.54 27.12
N VAL A 91 -4.69 -7.22 26.27
CA VAL A 91 -4.19 -8.20 25.30
C VAL A 91 -4.27 -7.69 23.86
N ALA A 92 -5.09 -6.67 23.63
CA ALA A 92 -5.21 -6.02 22.33
C ALA A 92 -4.04 -5.04 22.10
N ARG A 93 -3.59 -4.98 20.85
CA ARG A 93 -2.65 -3.95 20.38
C ARG A 93 -3.31 -3.05 19.36
N ALA A 94 -2.73 -1.88 19.13
CA ALA A 94 -3.15 -0.99 18.05
C ALA A 94 -3.13 -1.73 16.70
N ASP A 95 -4.28 -1.75 16.03
CA ASP A 95 -4.44 -2.31 14.69
C ASP A 95 -4.64 -1.16 13.71
N LEU A 96 -3.61 -0.88 12.90
CA LEU A 96 -3.62 0.24 11.95
C LEU A 96 -4.75 0.14 10.92
N LYS A 97 -5.16 -1.07 10.53
CA LYS A 97 -6.25 -1.27 9.57
C LYS A 97 -7.59 -0.91 10.21
N LYS A 98 -7.83 -1.35 11.45
CA LYS A 98 -9.04 -1.00 12.21
C LYS A 98 -9.06 0.48 12.60
N MET A 99 -7.91 1.04 12.98
CA MET A 99 -7.77 2.47 13.26
C MET A 99 -8.14 3.28 12.02
N ARG A 100 -7.56 2.98 10.85
CA ARG A 100 -7.87 3.68 9.59
C ARG A 100 -9.37 3.66 9.26
N LYS A 101 -10.04 2.53 9.47
CA LYS A 101 -11.50 2.42 9.29
C LYS A 101 -12.32 3.26 10.28
N ASN A 102 -11.75 3.59 11.44
CA ASN A 102 -12.40 4.34 12.52
C ASN A 102 -11.72 5.69 12.75
N MET A 103 -11.11 6.28 11.71
CA MET A 103 -10.20 7.41 11.90
C MET A 103 -10.86 8.65 12.49
N ALA A 104 -12.14 8.90 12.16
CA ALA A 104 -12.93 9.97 12.78
C ALA A 104 -13.01 9.87 14.32
N ARG A 105 -12.94 8.64 14.88
CA ARG A 105 -12.94 8.40 16.33
C ARG A 105 -11.54 8.38 16.93
N VAL A 106 -10.55 7.93 16.17
CA VAL A 106 -9.16 7.79 16.64
C VAL A 106 -8.44 9.14 16.64
N GLU A 107 -8.67 9.96 15.62
CA GLU A 107 -7.92 11.18 15.40
C GLU A 107 -8.00 12.19 16.56
N PRO A 108 -9.16 12.46 17.19
CA PRO A 108 -9.22 13.33 18.37
C PRO A 108 -8.36 12.83 19.55
N CYS A 109 -8.16 11.51 19.66
CA CYS A 109 -7.30 10.91 20.68
C CYS A 109 -5.80 11.09 20.38
N LEU A 110 -5.44 11.34 19.12
CA LEU A 110 -4.05 11.58 18.70
C LEU A 110 -3.66 13.06 18.81
N THR A 111 -4.62 13.98 18.91
CA THR A 111 -4.39 15.44 19.03
C THR A 111 -3.27 15.80 20.01
N PRO A 112 -3.19 15.21 21.22
CA PRO A 112 -2.15 15.59 22.19
C PRO A 112 -0.71 15.25 21.78
N ILE A 113 -0.51 14.44 20.74
CA ILE A 113 0.80 13.92 20.31
C ILE A 113 1.08 14.17 18.81
N LEU A 114 0.32 15.05 18.16
CA LEU A 114 0.46 15.32 16.72
C LEU A 114 1.81 15.94 16.34
N ASP A 115 2.51 16.55 17.28
CA ASP A 115 3.89 17.02 17.10
C ASP A 115 4.89 15.88 16.88
N ILE A 116 4.58 14.67 17.37
CA ILE A 116 5.43 13.49 17.26
C ILE A 116 5.00 12.61 16.08
N VAL A 117 3.70 12.36 15.92
CA VAL A 117 3.17 11.38 14.94
C VAL A 117 2.51 12.02 13.73
N GLY A 118 2.26 13.32 13.78
CA GLY A 118 1.57 14.04 12.73
C GLY A 118 2.44 14.32 11.52
N SER A 119 1.78 14.63 10.41
CA SER A 119 2.40 15.21 9.23
C SER A 119 1.51 16.34 8.76
N VAL A 120 2.13 17.37 8.18
CA VAL A 120 1.39 18.51 7.64
C VAL A 120 0.53 18.01 6.48
N ASP A 121 -0.78 18.25 6.58
CA ASP A 121 -1.76 17.90 5.56
C ASP A 121 -2.15 19.14 4.76
N ARG A 122 -2.18 19.03 3.43
CA ARG A 122 -2.45 20.15 2.53
C ARG A 122 -3.83 20.75 2.75
N ASP A 123 -4.84 19.91 2.91
CA ASP A 123 -6.23 20.36 3.03
C ASP A 123 -6.44 21.04 4.39
N ARG A 124 -5.82 20.50 5.46
CA ARG A 124 -5.80 21.16 6.77
C ARG A 124 -5.11 22.52 6.76
N VAL A 125 -3.94 22.64 6.11
CA VAL A 125 -3.26 23.93 5.98
C VAL A 125 -4.14 24.92 5.22
N LYS A 126 -4.75 24.48 4.10
CA LYS A 126 -5.66 25.32 3.32
C LYS A 126 -6.82 25.83 4.18
N THR A 127 -7.52 24.94 4.88
CA THR A 127 -8.63 25.33 5.77
C THR A 127 -8.17 26.23 6.92
N ALA A 128 -7.01 25.97 7.52
CA ALA A 128 -6.48 26.79 8.61
C ALA A 128 -6.08 28.21 8.15
N VAL A 129 -5.58 28.34 6.92
CA VAL A 129 -5.32 29.65 6.28
C VAL A 129 -6.63 30.36 5.93
N GLU A 130 -7.59 29.67 5.32
CA GLU A 130 -8.90 30.22 4.95
C GLU A 130 -9.67 30.73 6.17
N ASN A 131 -9.56 30.03 7.30
CA ASN A 131 -10.21 30.40 8.55
C ASN A 131 -9.40 31.39 9.40
N GLY A 132 -8.21 31.80 8.96
CA GLY A 132 -7.35 32.75 9.67
C GLY A 132 -6.68 32.20 10.94
N THR A 133 -6.70 30.89 11.18
CA THR A 133 -6.04 30.23 12.32
C THR A 133 -4.51 30.34 12.22
N VAL A 134 -3.99 30.30 10.99
CA VAL A 134 -2.56 30.46 10.66
C VAL A 134 -2.43 31.35 9.43
N ARG A 135 -1.31 32.05 9.30
CA ARG A 135 -1.07 32.95 8.16
C ARG A 135 -0.17 32.28 7.12
N PRO A 136 -0.36 32.54 5.81
CA PRO A 136 0.48 31.98 4.76
C PRO A 136 1.99 32.25 4.95
N GLU A 137 2.35 33.40 5.52
CA GLU A 137 3.73 33.80 5.73
C GLU A 137 4.47 32.88 6.72
N GLU A 138 3.74 32.22 7.62
CA GLU A 138 4.30 31.31 8.63
C GLU A 138 4.84 30.02 8.01
N PHE A 139 4.45 29.71 6.77
CA PHE A 139 4.95 28.57 6.01
C PHE A 139 6.13 28.93 5.08
N ARG A 140 6.52 30.21 4.99
CA ARG A 140 7.55 30.65 4.04
C ARG A 140 8.90 29.98 4.32
N GLY A 141 9.47 29.34 3.30
CA GLY A 141 10.73 28.61 3.41
C GLY A 141 10.61 27.21 4.03
N ALA A 142 9.41 26.81 4.45
CA ALA A 142 9.13 25.51 5.06
C ALA A 142 8.36 24.56 4.11
N PHE A 143 8.27 24.87 2.82
CA PHE A 143 7.70 23.97 1.81
C PHE A 143 8.49 24.05 0.50
N ARG A 144 8.43 22.95 -0.27
CA ARG A 144 8.89 22.90 -1.66
C ARG A 144 7.73 22.51 -2.55
N LYS A 145 7.54 23.24 -3.65
CA LYS A 145 6.59 22.87 -4.69
C LYS A 145 7.29 21.96 -5.69
N GLU A 146 6.78 20.74 -5.84
CA GLU A 146 7.26 19.78 -6.83
C GLU A 146 6.10 19.34 -7.72
N THR A 147 6.32 19.35 -9.03
CA THR A 147 5.37 18.77 -9.99
C THR A 147 5.75 17.31 -10.19
N VAL A 148 4.90 16.41 -9.69
CA VAL A 148 5.09 14.96 -9.87
C VAL A 148 4.13 14.49 -10.96
N VAL A 149 4.67 14.06 -12.09
CA VAL A 149 3.90 13.40 -13.15
C VAL A 149 3.79 11.92 -12.80
N ARG A 150 2.56 11.43 -12.63
CA ARG A 150 2.29 10.01 -12.40
C ARG A 150 1.63 9.43 -13.64
N VAL A 151 2.19 8.33 -14.14
CA VAL A 151 1.62 7.56 -15.25
C VAL A 151 1.20 6.21 -14.68
N ALA A 152 -0.06 5.84 -14.92
CA ALA A 152 -0.58 4.52 -14.61
C ALA A 152 -1.28 3.99 -15.85
N VAL A 153 -0.90 2.79 -16.28
CA VAL A 153 -1.52 2.12 -17.41
C VAL A 153 -2.19 0.86 -16.89
N GLY A 154 -3.50 0.79 -17.08
CA GLY A 154 -4.34 -0.35 -16.74
C GLY A 154 -5.25 -0.68 -17.91
N ARG A 155 -5.78 -1.90 -17.92
CA ARG A 155 -6.83 -2.26 -18.87
C ARG A 155 -8.13 -1.58 -18.45
N GLN A 156 -8.81 -1.00 -19.42
CA GLN A 156 -10.15 -0.44 -19.22
C GLN A 156 -11.10 -1.54 -18.74
N ARG A 157 -11.87 -1.27 -17.70
CA ARG A 157 -12.95 -2.13 -17.22
C ARG A 157 -14.25 -1.81 -17.95
N PRO A 158 -15.20 -2.75 -18.02
CA PRO A 158 -16.49 -2.53 -18.69
C PRO A 158 -17.28 -1.33 -18.12
N ASP A 159 -17.07 -1.01 -16.84
CA ASP A 159 -17.76 0.07 -16.12
C ASP A 159 -16.99 1.41 -16.14
N ASP A 160 -15.87 1.48 -16.86
CA ASP A 160 -15.12 2.73 -17.00
C ASP A 160 -15.79 3.61 -18.09
N ASP A 161 -16.23 4.82 -17.72
CA ASP A 161 -16.72 5.83 -18.67
C ASP A 161 -15.61 6.18 -19.68
N ALA A 162 -15.64 5.56 -20.86
CA ALA A 162 -14.76 5.93 -21.95
C ALA A 162 -15.30 7.20 -22.63
N PRO A 163 -14.45 8.19 -22.92
CA PRO A 163 -14.81 9.23 -23.88
C PRO A 163 -15.12 8.56 -25.23
N ALA A 164 -16.21 8.98 -25.87
CA ALA A 164 -16.66 8.44 -27.15
C ALA A 164 -15.59 8.64 -28.24
N GLN A 165 -15.40 7.63 -29.09
CA GLN A 165 -14.45 7.62 -30.22
C GLN A 165 -14.81 8.66 -31.29
#